data_AF-A0A368XL14-F1
#
_entry.id   AF-A0A368XL14-F1
#
_cell.length_a   1.000
_cell.length_b   1.000
_cell.length_c   1.000
_cell.angle_alpha   90.00
_cell.angle_beta   90.00
_cell.angle_gamma   90.00
#
_symmetry.space_group_name_H-M   'P 1'
#
loop_
_entity.id
_entity.type
_entity.pdbx_description
1 polymer ?
#
loop_
_entity_poly.entity_id
_entity_poly.type
_entity_poly.pdbx_seq_one_letter_code
_entity_poly.pdbx_strand_id
1 'polypeptide(L)'
;MKRFYPRLRHYGVWSAAFLISLASENSIAFEADVHYGLTKWLALQAGYRDFEANAVAVGNYRVDSGAMGHLDLVLDYACLAPDREAVQRIKDKHFPSHGESTVEGGGDAATAALRMVLQESKGKEGQMLGLLGQALHPLQDSFAHAGGSLESRLAGFTICSSSVPQEQSPDVLAAEDPHGRRVTPSHSESIMSAALATYDALRRFPAIGGRERVARSESELLPEISDFSSARTKGAKQLWFRARGISETEFLKGISIPDGNWSTERGDSQRNLPSLSAIKSRQWEIPDDLRQFFDHVIERWLTAEDVDKVAADAFKGANGPRNLERSDVARVRELSARLKLWLVQDHALVAQLAHAPAPFSRSQHSQIDRLLHRKGVPILRSERPWESLTPLVAKGTSPSPLLGYIVRRTAVAGGIEAVALLRLKHAPYDTVGLVAEHGAGGWRLIKLVSVVDQ
;
A
#
# COMPACT_ATOMS: atom_id res chain seq x y z
N MET A 1 -32.99 50.15 -54.43
CA MET A 1 -33.28 49.14 -55.47
C MET A 1 -32.48 47.88 -55.18
N LYS A 2 -33.18 46.74 -55.07
CA LYS A 2 -32.62 45.40 -54.80
C LYS A 2 -31.60 45.00 -55.89
N ARG A 3 -30.47 44.39 -55.51
CA ARG A 3 -29.77 43.41 -56.35
C ARG A 3 -29.21 42.26 -55.52
N PHE A 4 -29.68 41.08 -55.90
CA PHE A 4 -29.26 39.74 -55.49
C PHE A 4 -27.83 39.43 -55.95
N TYR A 5 -27.08 38.69 -55.14
CA TYR A 5 -25.97 37.84 -55.58
C TYR A 5 -26.10 36.46 -54.92
N PRO A 6 -25.90 35.34 -55.64
CA PRO A 6 -25.95 34.00 -55.08
C PRO A 6 -24.60 33.63 -54.43
N ARG A 7 -24.63 33.00 -53.26
CA ARG A 7 -23.43 32.37 -52.66
C ARG A 7 -23.42 30.87 -52.94
N LEU A 8 -22.29 30.44 -53.49
CA LEU A 8 -21.88 29.08 -53.79
C LEU A 8 -21.84 28.21 -52.53
N ARG A 9 -22.23 26.93 -52.69
CA ARG A 9 -22.09 25.86 -51.68
C ARG A 9 -20.63 25.43 -51.58
N HIS A 10 -20.04 25.53 -50.38
CA HIS A 10 -18.82 24.82 -50.04
C HIS A 10 -19.17 23.47 -49.39
N TYR A 11 -18.66 22.38 -49.98
CA TYR A 11 -18.63 21.07 -49.37
C TYR A 11 -17.56 21.06 -48.26
N GLY A 12 -18.00 21.13 -47.01
CA GLY A 12 -17.15 20.91 -45.85
C GLY A 12 -16.97 19.41 -45.60
N VAL A 13 -15.77 18.91 -45.85
CA VAL A 13 -15.31 17.59 -45.41
C VAL A 13 -15.21 17.62 -43.89
N TRP A 14 -16.12 16.94 -43.20
CA TRP A 14 -16.03 16.74 -41.76
C TRP A 14 -14.93 15.71 -41.48
N SER A 15 -13.75 16.19 -41.06
CA SER A 15 -12.75 15.35 -40.41
C SER A 15 -13.23 15.07 -39.00
N ALA A 16 -13.73 13.85 -38.76
CA ALA A 16 -13.98 13.35 -37.42
C ALA A 16 -12.63 13.11 -36.74
N ALA A 17 -12.17 14.09 -35.96
CA ALA A 17 -11.10 13.88 -35.00
C ALA A 17 -11.63 12.94 -33.92
N PHE A 18 -11.23 11.68 -33.99
CA PHE A 18 -11.39 10.72 -32.89
C PHE A 18 -10.44 11.18 -31.78
N LEU A 19 -10.97 11.94 -30.81
CA LEU A 19 -10.32 12.15 -29.53
C LEU A 19 -10.32 10.79 -28.82
N ILE A 20 -9.21 10.05 -28.99
CA ILE A 20 -8.87 8.96 -28.09
C ILE A 20 -8.60 9.63 -26.74
N SER A 21 -9.60 9.66 -25.87
CA SER A 21 -9.38 9.88 -24.45
C SER A 21 -8.50 8.75 -23.96
N LEU A 22 -7.19 8.99 -23.89
CA LEU A 22 -6.31 8.26 -22.99
C LEU A 22 -6.79 8.61 -21.59
N ALA A 23 -7.76 7.84 -21.08
CA ALA A 23 -8.06 7.83 -19.66
C ALA A 23 -6.77 7.33 -18.99
N SER A 24 -6.08 8.23 -18.29
CA SER A 24 -5.16 7.84 -17.24
C SER A 24 -5.99 7.09 -16.20
N GLU A 25 -6.09 5.78 -16.35
CA GLU A 25 -6.87 4.92 -15.46
C GLU A 25 -6.16 4.84 -14.10
N ASN A 26 -6.95 5.01 -13.05
CA ASN A 26 -6.48 5.14 -11.67
C ASN A 26 -5.69 3.89 -11.28
N SER A 27 -4.47 4.06 -10.77
CA SER A 27 -3.80 2.97 -10.07
C SER A 27 -4.60 2.62 -8.81
N ILE A 28 -5.04 1.38 -8.72
CA ILE A 28 -5.72 0.79 -7.56
C ILE A 28 -4.73 -0.20 -6.97
N ALA A 29 -4.65 -0.27 -5.65
CA ALA A 29 -3.89 -1.32 -4.98
C ALA A 29 -4.88 -2.33 -4.41
N PHE A 30 -4.88 -3.55 -4.95
CA PHE A 30 -5.63 -4.63 -4.33
C PHE A 30 -4.94 -5.05 -3.03
N GLU A 31 -5.73 -5.46 -2.04
CA GLU A 31 -5.21 -5.78 -0.71
C GLU A 31 -5.75 -7.15 -0.27
N ALA A 32 -5.65 -7.45 1.01
CA ALA A 32 -6.01 -8.75 1.57
C ALA A 32 -7.45 -9.22 1.29
N ASP A 33 -8.40 -8.32 1.04
CA ASP A 33 -9.74 -8.74 0.64
C ASP A 33 -9.76 -9.44 -0.72
N VAL A 34 -8.88 -9.05 -1.64
CA VAL A 34 -8.70 -9.69 -2.95
C VAL A 34 -7.67 -10.82 -2.86
N HIS A 35 -6.45 -10.50 -2.42
CA HIS A 35 -5.31 -11.42 -2.40
C HIS A 35 -5.50 -12.60 -1.45
N TYR A 36 -6.22 -12.41 -0.34
CA TYR A 36 -6.55 -13.49 0.58
C TYR A 36 -8.01 -13.93 0.44
N GLY A 37 -8.95 -13.04 0.77
CA GLY A 37 -10.35 -13.40 0.94
C GLY A 37 -11.02 -13.91 -0.33
N LEU A 38 -11.04 -13.09 -1.38
CA LEU A 38 -11.64 -13.43 -2.67
C LEU A 38 -10.91 -14.61 -3.31
N THR A 39 -9.57 -14.64 -3.23
CA THR A 39 -8.75 -15.77 -3.71
C THR A 39 -9.14 -17.09 -3.02
N LYS A 40 -9.28 -17.11 -1.68
CA LYS A 40 -9.74 -18.30 -0.93
C LYS A 40 -11.12 -18.73 -1.40
N TRP A 41 -12.06 -17.79 -1.51
CA TRP A 41 -13.42 -18.07 -1.96
C TRP A 41 -13.46 -18.66 -3.37
N LEU A 42 -12.74 -18.06 -4.33
CA LEU A 42 -12.64 -18.54 -5.71
C LEU A 42 -12.03 -19.95 -5.79
N ALA A 43 -11.02 -20.25 -4.98
CA ALA A 43 -10.43 -21.59 -4.91
C ALA A 43 -11.44 -22.62 -4.40
N LEU A 44 -12.24 -22.28 -3.38
CA LEU A 44 -13.34 -23.15 -2.94
C LEU A 44 -14.35 -23.39 -4.08
N GLN A 45 -14.70 -22.35 -4.85
CA GLN A 45 -15.61 -22.50 -6.00
C GLN A 45 -15.01 -23.35 -7.12
N ALA A 46 -13.68 -23.39 -7.24
CA ALA A 46 -12.94 -24.23 -8.19
C ALA A 46 -12.75 -25.68 -7.70
N GLY A 47 -13.37 -26.05 -6.56
CA GLY A 47 -13.38 -27.41 -6.01
C GLY A 47 -12.14 -27.77 -5.18
N TYR A 48 -11.38 -26.78 -4.72
CA TYR A 48 -10.30 -26.98 -3.75
C TYR A 48 -10.89 -27.27 -2.36
N ARG A 49 -10.21 -28.11 -1.58
CA ARG A 49 -10.53 -28.30 -0.15
C ARG A 49 -10.14 -27.04 0.62
N ASP A 50 -10.74 -26.83 1.79
CA ASP A 50 -10.48 -25.62 2.60
C ASP A 50 -8.99 -25.38 2.84
N PHE A 51 -8.23 -26.39 3.27
CA PHE A 51 -6.78 -26.22 3.49
C PHE A 51 -6.00 -25.95 2.18
N GLU A 52 -6.47 -26.44 1.03
CA GLU A 52 -5.83 -26.20 -0.28
C GLU A 52 -6.11 -24.77 -0.74
N ALA A 53 -7.37 -24.32 -0.64
CA ALA A 53 -7.78 -22.95 -0.89
C ALA A 53 -7.06 -21.96 0.03
N ASN A 54 -6.90 -22.34 1.31
CA ASN A 54 -6.15 -21.56 2.29
C ASN A 54 -4.66 -21.47 1.93
N ALA A 55 -4.03 -22.56 1.49
CA ALA A 55 -2.63 -22.54 1.07
C ALA A 55 -2.39 -21.59 -0.12
N VAL A 56 -3.31 -21.59 -1.10
CA VAL A 56 -3.26 -20.65 -2.24
C VAL A 56 -3.46 -19.22 -1.78
N ALA A 57 -4.49 -18.94 -0.98
CA ALA A 57 -4.76 -17.59 -0.47
C ALA A 57 -3.62 -17.03 0.40
N VAL A 58 -3.05 -17.87 1.28
CA VAL A 58 -1.86 -17.51 2.07
C VAL A 58 -0.66 -17.23 1.15
N GLY A 59 -0.46 -18.04 0.10
CA GLY A 59 0.60 -17.83 -0.88
C GLY A 59 0.51 -16.46 -1.56
N ASN A 60 -0.69 -16.09 -2.01
CA ASN A 60 -0.96 -14.80 -2.65
C ASN A 60 -0.78 -13.64 -1.67
N TYR A 61 -1.44 -13.70 -0.50
CA TYR A 61 -1.36 -12.67 0.53
C TYR A 61 0.06 -12.41 1.07
N ARG A 62 0.92 -13.44 1.08
CA ARG A 62 2.29 -13.30 1.59
C ARG A 62 3.17 -12.39 0.75
N VAL A 63 2.79 -12.11 -0.51
CA VAL A 63 3.55 -11.22 -1.40
C VAL A 63 3.63 -9.80 -0.85
N ASP A 64 2.63 -9.33 -0.09
CA ASP A 64 2.58 -7.93 0.40
C ASP A 64 2.81 -7.80 1.91
N SER A 65 2.27 -8.75 2.68
CA SER A 65 1.98 -8.52 4.10
C SER A 65 2.23 -9.72 5.01
N GLY A 66 2.60 -10.88 4.47
CA GLY A 66 2.57 -12.15 5.21
C GLY A 66 3.93 -12.81 5.48
N ALA A 67 5.02 -12.33 4.90
CA ALA A 67 6.35 -12.91 5.13
C ALA A 67 7.43 -11.83 5.18
N MET A 68 8.33 -11.92 6.16
CA MET A 68 9.45 -10.97 6.34
C MET A 68 10.27 -10.75 5.06
N GLY A 69 10.46 -11.80 4.25
CA GLY A 69 11.23 -11.72 3.00
C GLY A 69 10.50 -11.01 1.84
N HIS A 70 9.26 -10.55 2.05
CA HIS A 70 8.48 -9.82 1.06
C HIS A 70 8.08 -8.42 1.56
N LEU A 71 8.53 -8.02 2.74
CA LEU A 71 8.34 -6.66 3.26
C LEU A 71 9.43 -5.75 2.69
N ASP A 72 9.26 -5.39 1.42
CA ASP A 72 10.07 -4.37 0.75
C ASP A 72 9.44 -2.98 1.01
N LEU A 73 10.20 -2.05 1.59
CA LEU A 73 9.73 -0.67 1.84
C LEU A 73 10.13 0.21 0.65
N VAL A 74 9.15 0.82 -0.05
CA VAL A 74 9.40 1.66 -1.23
C VAL A 74 10.41 2.78 -0.93
N LEU A 75 10.25 3.47 0.21
CA LEU A 75 11.20 4.51 0.63
C LEU A 75 12.61 3.97 0.89
N ASP A 76 12.78 2.69 1.23
CA ASP A 76 14.11 2.12 1.41
C ASP A 76 14.70 1.76 0.04
N TYR A 77 14.08 0.80 -0.65
CA TYR A 77 14.70 0.16 -1.82
C TYR A 77 14.73 1.04 -3.06
N ALA A 78 13.81 2.01 -3.21
CA ALA A 78 13.75 2.87 -4.39
C ALA A 78 14.46 4.22 -4.16
N CYS A 79 14.81 4.56 -2.92
CA CYS A 79 15.08 5.95 -2.55
C CYS A 79 16.29 6.08 -1.61
N LEU A 80 16.21 5.55 -0.39
CA LEU A 80 17.22 5.78 0.65
C LEU A 80 18.39 4.78 0.61
N ALA A 81 18.16 3.56 0.14
CA ALA A 81 19.16 2.53 -0.07
C ALA A 81 18.81 1.74 -1.35
N PRO A 82 19.09 2.31 -2.54
CA PRO A 82 18.68 1.71 -3.81
C PRO A 82 19.09 0.23 -3.95
N ASP A 83 18.10 -0.64 -4.14
CA ASP A 83 18.26 -2.09 -4.32
C ASP A 83 17.59 -2.49 -5.63
N ARG A 84 18.41 -2.69 -6.67
CA ARG A 84 17.92 -3.01 -8.03
C ARG A 84 17.13 -4.31 -8.07
N GLU A 85 17.50 -5.30 -7.25
CA GLU A 85 16.79 -6.57 -7.22
C GLU A 85 15.41 -6.40 -6.58
N ALA A 86 15.31 -5.58 -5.53
CA ALA A 86 14.00 -5.23 -4.95
C ALA A 86 13.12 -4.44 -5.90
N VAL A 87 13.67 -3.44 -6.59
CA VAL A 87 12.94 -2.70 -7.62
C VAL A 87 12.39 -3.66 -8.66
N GLN A 88 13.23 -4.57 -9.17
CA GLN A 88 12.77 -5.55 -10.17
C GLN A 88 11.71 -6.49 -9.60
N ARG A 89 11.87 -6.99 -8.37
CA ARG A 89 10.85 -7.85 -7.73
C ARG A 89 9.51 -7.13 -7.59
N ILE A 90 9.49 -5.86 -7.19
CA ILE A 90 8.25 -5.08 -7.10
C ILE A 90 7.65 -4.84 -8.48
N LYS A 91 8.47 -4.51 -9.49
CA LYS A 91 7.99 -4.42 -10.88
C LYS A 91 7.33 -5.72 -11.32
N ASP A 92 8.00 -6.85 -11.12
CA ASP A 92 7.49 -8.17 -11.53
C ASP A 92 6.19 -8.56 -10.80
N LYS A 93 5.98 -8.06 -9.57
CA LYS A 93 4.84 -8.39 -8.72
C LYS A 93 3.64 -7.46 -8.86
N HIS A 94 3.86 -6.14 -8.89
CA HIS A 94 2.79 -5.14 -8.84
C HIS A 94 2.62 -4.40 -10.17
N PHE A 95 3.70 -4.28 -10.94
CA PHE A 95 3.71 -3.57 -12.23
C PHE A 95 4.22 -4.47 -13.38
N PRO A 96 3.67 -5.68 -13.59
CA PRO A 96 4.21 -6.59 -14.59
C PRO A 96 4.01 -6.02 -15.99
N SER A 97 5.11 -5.68 -16.66
CA SER A 97 5.12 -5.12 -18.01
C SER A 97 6.28 -5.65 -18.85
N HIS A 98 6.23 -5.44 -20.17
CA HIS A 98 7.31 -5.81 -21.08
C HIS A 98 8.24 -4.61 -21.28
N GLY A 99 9.37 -4.60 -20.57
CA GLY A 99 10.35 -3.51 -20.65
C GLY A 99 9.87 -2.26 -19.90
N GLU A 100 9.88 -1.11 -20.57
CA GLU A 100 9.44 0.18 -20.01
C GLU A 100 7.98 0.50 -20.33
N SER A 101 7.21 -0.49 -20.80
CA SER A 101 5.79 -0.31 -21.12
C SER A 101 4.95 -0.14 -19.85
N THR A 102 3.78 0.47 -20.00
CA THR A 102 2.73 0.45 -18.98
C THR A 102 2.23 -0.98 -18.74
N VAL A 103 1.59 -1.19 -17.60
CA VAL A 103 1.00 -2.47 -17.21
C VAL A 103 -0.23 -2.78 -18.07
N GLU A 104 -0.31 -4.02 -18.57
CA GLU A 104 -1.49 -4.55 -19.25
C GLU A 104 -2.21 -5.57 -18.35
N GLY A 105 -3.46 -5.30 -18.01
CA GLY A 105 -4.28 -6.19 -17.19
C GLY A 105 -4.43 -7.57 -17.83
N GLY A 106 -3.98 -8.61 -17.14
CA GLY A 106 -4.02 -9.99 -17.63
C GLY A 106 -3.04 -10.30 -18.77
N GLY A 107 -2.10 -9.41 -19.07
CA GLY A 107 -1.14 -9.57 -20.17
C GLY A 107 -0.12 -10.70 -19.98
N ASP A 108 0.75 -10.87 -20.98
CA ASP A 108 1.76 -11.94 -21.01
C ASP A 108 2.76 -11.87 -19.85
N ALA A 109 3.16 -10.66 -19.45
CA ALA A 109 4.03 -10.41 -18.31
C ALA A 109 3.35 -10.85 -16.99
N ALA A 110 2.08 -10.45 -16.79
CA ALA A 110 1.31 -10.76 -15.59
C ALA A 110 1.05 -12.27 -15.41
N THR A 111 0.97 -13.02 -16.52
CA THR A 111 0.71 -14.47 -16.52
C THR A 111 1.98 -15.33 -16.56
N ALA A 112 3.17 -14.73 -16.68
CA ALA A 112 4.42 -15.49 -16.86
C ALA A 112 4.71 -16.44 -15.70
N ALA A 113 4.64 -15.96 -14.45
CA ALA A 113 4.83 -16.78 -13.25
C ALA A 113 3.81 -17.92 -13.15
N LEU A 114 2.54 -17.62 -13.49
CA LEU A 114 1.46 -18.61 -13.47
C LEU A 114 1.70 -19.73 -14.48
N ARG A 115 2.14 -19.39 -15.70
CA ARG A 115 2.48 -20.40 -16.73
C ARG A 115 3.59 -21.33 -16.26
N MET A 116 4.63 -20.81 -15.61
CA MET A 116 5.70 -21.63 -15.06
C MET A 116 5.18 -22.58 -13.97
N VAL A 117 4.42 -22.08 -13.01
CA VAL A 117 3.84 -22.91 -11.93
C VAL A 117 2.94 -24.02 -12.49
N LEU A 118 2.10 -23.69 -13.49
CA LEU A 118 1.23 -24.68 -14.13
C LEU A 118 2.04 -25.79 -14.81
N GLN A 119 3.16 -25.46 -15.46
CA GLN A 119 4.04 -26.44 -16.11
C GLN A 119 4.79 -27.32 -15.10
N GLU A 120 5.32 -26.72 -14.03
CA GLU A 120 6.14 -27.40 -13.01
C GLU A 120 5.34 -28.18 -11.97
N SER A 121 4.04 -27.94 -11.88
CA SER A 121 3.16 -28.56 -10.86
C SER A 121 2.95 -30.06 -11.03
N LYS A 122 3.27 -30.65 -12.19
CA LYS A 122 3.04 -32.07 -12.47
C LYS A 122 3.76 -32.97 -11.47
N GLY A 123 2.98 -33.76 -10.72
CA GLY A 123 3.46 -34.66 -9.67
C GLY A 123 3.86 -33.95 -8.36
N LYS A 124 3.64 -32.63 -8.26
CA LYS A 124 3.95 -31.78 -7.10
C LYS A 124 2.78 -30.88 -6.73
N GLU A 125 1.57 -31.18 -7.18
CA GLU A 125 0.42 -30.27 -7.18
C GLU A 125 0.12 -29.72 -5.78
N GLY A 126 0.08 -30.60 -4.78
CA GLY A 126 -0.16 -30.19 -3.39
C GLY A 126 0.97 -29.36 -2.78
N GLN A 127 2.22 -29.57 -3.21
CA GLN A 127 3.39 -28.83 -2.73
C GLN A 127 3.47 -27.44 -3.37
N MET A 128 2.91 -27.28 -4.56
CA MET A 128 2.96 -26.05 -5.36
C MET A 128 1.85 -25.05 -5.05
N LEU A 129 0.91 -25.35 -4.14
CA LEU A 129 -0.24 -24.47 -3.86
C LEU A 129 0.15 -23.08 -3.37
N GLY A 130 1.18 -22.98 -2.53
CA GLY A 130 1.69 -21.67 -2.08
C GLY A 130 2.32 -20.86 -3.22
N LEU A 131 3.00 -21.53 -4.16
CA LEU A 131 3.60 -20.90 -5.34
C LEU A 131 2.53 -20.54 -6.39
N LEU A 132 1.45 -21.32 -6.51
CA LEU A 132 0.27 -20.93 -7.27
C LEU A 132 -0.31 -19.63 -6.73
N GLY A 133 -0.49 -19.53 -5.41
CA GLY A 133 -0.91 -18.29 -4.76
C GLY A 133 -0.02 -17.10 -5.11
N GLN A 134 1.30 -17.25 -4.94
CA GLN A 134 2.26 -16.19 -5.29
C GLN A 134 2.20 -15.79 -6.76
N ALA A 135 1.97 -16.75 -7.66
CA ALA A 135 1.88 -16.50 -9.10
C ALA A 135 0.54 -15.85 -9.53
N LEU A 136 -0.51 -15.96 -8.73
CA LEU A 136 -1.78 -15.25 -8.95
C LEU A 136 -1.68 -13.77 -8.60
N HIS A 137 -0.75 -13.39 -7.73
CA HIS A 137 -0.58 -12.02 -7.28
C HIS A 137 -0.30 -11.03 -8.43
N PRO A 138 0.73 -11.19 -9.27
CA PRO A 138 0.96 -10.29 -10.40
C PRO A 138 -0.16 -10.30 -11.43
N LEU A 139 -0.87 -11.43 -11.58
CA LEU A 139 -2.06 -11.46 -12.41
C LEU A 139 -3.14 -10.51 -11.87
N GLN A 140 -3.42 -10.54 -10.57
CA GLN A 140 -4.43 -9.68 -9.95
C GLN A 140 -4.01 -8.20 -10.00
N ASP A 141 -2.77 -7.91 -9.64
CA ASP A 141 -2.26 -6.54 -9.59
C ASP A 141 -2.12 -5.90 -10.97
N SER A 142 -1.93 -6.69 -12.02
CA SER A 142 -1.95 -6.17 -13.38
C SER A 142 -3.28 -5.48 -13.74
N PHE A 143 -4.41 -5.92 -13.19
CA PHE A 143 -5.71 -5.27 -13.38
C PHE A 143 -5.90 -4.04 -12.50
N ALA A 144 -5.24 -4.02 -11.34
CA ALA A 144 -5.27 -2.91 -10.41
C ALA A 144 -4.40 -1.74 -10.91
N HIS A 145 -3.29 -2.06 -11.56
CA HIS A 145 -2.29 -1.11 -12.07
C HIS A 145 -2.33 -0.91 -13.58
N ALA A 146 -3.36 -1.40 -14.30
CA ALA A 146 -3.48 -1.27 -15.75
C ALA A 146 -3.29 0.19 -16.22
N GLY A 147 -2.41 0.40 -17.20
CA GLY A 147 -2.05 1.73 -17.71
C GLY A 147 -1.01 2.49 -16.87
N GLY A 148 -0.67 2.00 -15.67
CA GLY A 148 0.33 2.60 -14.79
C GLY A 148 1.76 2.07 -14.98
N SER A 149 2.68 2.62 -14.18
CA SER A 149 4.09 2.21 -14.08
C SER A 149 4.63 2.44 -12.66
N LEU A 150 5.72 1.78 -12.27
CA LEU A 150 6.39 2.06 -11.00
C LEU A 150 6.99 3.47 -10.99
N GLU A 151 7.55 3.91 -12.12
CA GLU A 151 8.19 5.21 -12.31
C GLU A 151 7.22 6.37 -12.05
N SER A 152 6.00 6.30 -12.59
CA SER A 152 4.96 7.30 -12.35
C SER A 152 4.59 7.39 -10.86
N ARG A 153 4.65 6.28 -10.12
CA ARG A 153 4.40 6.24 -8.68
C ARG A 153 5.53 6.90 -7.87
N LEU A 154 6.77 6.79 -8.34
CA LEU A 154 7.95 7.32 -7.64
C LEU A 154 8.22 8.80 -7.91
N ALA A 155 7.64 9.40 -8.94
CA ALA A 155 7.92 10.77 -9.38
C ALA A 155 7.65 11.87 -8.32
N GLY A 156 6.90 11.59 -7.26
CA GLY A 156 6.54 12.55 -6.21
C GLY A 156 7.50 12.68 -5.02
N PHE A 157 8.53 11.82 -4.90
CA PHE A 157 9.33 11.74 -3.67
C PHE A 157 10.56 12.67 -3.67
N THR A 158 10.40 13.82 -3.03
CA THR A 158 11.48 14.83 -2.86
C THR A 158 12.63 14.43 -1.92
N ILE A 159 12.52 13.28 -1.23
CA ILE A 159 13.58 12.77 -0.34
C ILE A 159 14.58 11.88 -1.10
N CYS A 160 14.23 11.45 -2.31
CA CYS A 160 15.08 10.56 -3.09
C CYS A 160 16.19 11.36 -3.75
N SER A 161 17.43 10.87 -3.64
CA SER A 161 18.52 11.39 -4.47
C SER A 161 18.22 11.07 -5.93
N SER A 162 18.62 11.96 -6.84
CA SER A 162 18.47 11.89 -8.29
C SER A 162 19.16 10.70 -8.99
N SER A 163 19.52 9.66 -8.24
CA SER A 163 20.27 8.48 -8.70
C SER A 163 19.38 7.34 -9.20
N VAL A 164 18.06 7.42 -9.01
CA VAL A 164 17.12 6.70 -9.89
C VAL A 164 16.98 7.56 -11.15
N PRO A 165 17.16 7.02 -12.37
CA PRO A 165 16.94 7.79 -13.60
C PRO A 165 15.51 8.33 -13.59
N GLN A 166 15.36 9.59 -13.21
CA GLN A 166 14.12 10.34 -13.35
C GLN A 166 14.10 10.82 -14.79
N GLU A 167 13.48 10.06 -15.69
CA GLU A 167 12.94 10.68 -16.88
C GLU A 167 11.80 11.60 -16.42
N GLN A 168 12.06 12.90 -16.56
CA GLN A 168 11.12 13.95 -16.21
C GLN A 168 9.89 13.82 -17.13
N SER A 169 8.80 13.23 -16.63
CA SER A 169 7.50 13.37 -17.26
C SER A 169 6.89 14.72 -16.84
N PRO A 170 6.57 15.64 -17.78
CA PRO A 170 6.18 17.02 -17.45
C PRO A 170 4.80 17.22 -16.79
N ASP A 171 3.99 16.18 -16.61
CA ASP A 171 2.61 16.32 -16.14
C ASP A 171 2.33 15.44 -14.90
N VAL A 172 2.84 15.85 -13.74
CA VAL A 172 2.33 15.33 -12.45
C VAL A 172 1.05 16.10 -12.10
N LEU A 173 -0.03 15.72 -12.77
CA LEU A 173 -1.38 16.11 -12.36
C LEU A 173 -1.65 15.53 -10.96
N ALA A 174 -2.38 16.30 -10.15
CA ALA A 174 -2.85 16.03 -8.78
C ALA A 174 -2.58 14.61 -8.26
N ALA A 175 -1.78 14.50 -7.18
CA ALA A 175 -1.51 13.25 -6.48
C ALA A 175 -2.75 12.35 -6.45
N GLU A 176 -2.65 11.25 -7.21
CA GLU A 176 -3.66 10.21 -7.33
C GLU A 176 -4.06 9.71 -5.94
N ASP A 177 -5.28 9.19 -5.80
CA ASP A 177 -5.71 8.54 -4.57
C ASP A 177 -4.83 7.30 -4.33
N PRO A 178 -3.88 7.34 -3.40
CA PRO A 178 -2.78 6.36 -3.37
C PRO A 178 -3.25 4.96 -2.95
N HIS A 179 -4.50 4.86 -2.48
CA HIS A 179 -5.21 3.64 -2.10
C HIS A 179 -6.43 3.36 -2.99
N GLY A 180 -6.60 4.04 -4.14
CA GLY A 180 -7.65 3.75 -5.13
C GLY A 180 -9.10 3.88 -4.62
N ARG A 181 -9.35 4.70 -3.60
CA ARG A 181 -10.62 4.74 -2.84
C ARG A 181 -11.75 5.42 -3.55
N ARG A 182 -11.46 6.23 -4.57
CA ARG A 182 -12.47 6.47 -5.60
C ARG A 182 -12.70 5.15 -6.28
N VAL A 183 -13.62 4.38 -5.72
CA VAL A 183 -14.31 3.34 -6.46
C VAL A 183 -15.06 4.04 -7.58
N THR A 184 -14.35 4.26 -8.66
CA THR A 184 -14.90 4.55 -9.97
C THR A 184 -15.54 3.27 -10.49
N PRO A 185 -16.47 3.36 -11.45
CA PRO A 185 -16.96 2.19 -12.17
C PRO A 185 -15.82 1.26 -12.65
N SER A 186 -14.68 1.84 -13.04
CA SER A 186 -13.48 1.10 -13.44
C SER A 186 -12.90 0.20 -12.33
N HIS A 187 -13.05 0.54 -11.05
CA HIS A 187 -12.57 -0.32 -9.94
C HIS A 187 -13.41 -1.61 -9.84
N SER A 188 -14.73 -1.52 -9.96
CA SER A 188 -15.57 -2.74 -9.95
C SER A 188 -15.26 -3.63 -11.16
N GLU A 189 -14.97 -3.04 -12.33
CA GLU A 189 -14.58 -3.77 -13.54
C GLU A 189 -13.20 -4.45 -13.41
N SER A 190 -12.21 -3.77 -12.82
CA SER A 190 -10.91 -4.37 -12.51
C SER A 190 -11.02 -5.55 -11.54
N ILE A 191 -11.82 -5.43 -10.46
CA ILE A 191 -12.06 -6.54 -9.51
C ILE A 191 -12.70 -7.72 -10.23
N MET A 192 -13.72 -7.46 -11.07
CA MET A 192 -14.42 -8.51 -11.82
C MET A 192 -13.44 -9.24 -12.75
N SER A 193 -12.66 -8.50 -13.53
CA SER A 193 -11.69 -9.06 -14.46
C SER A 193 -10.60 -9.87 -13.75
N ALA A 194 -10.05 -9.34 -12.66
CA ALA A 194 -9.07 -10.04 -11.83
C ALA A 194 -9.64 -11.32 -11.22
N ALA A 195 -10.89 -11.30 -10.73
CA ALA A 195 -11.55 -12.45 -10.14
C ALA A 195 -11.77 -13.57 -11.17
N LEU A 196 -12.23 -13.23 -12.37
CA LEU A 196 -12.46 -14.19 -13.44
C LEU A 196 -11.14 -14.81 -13.94
N ALA A 197 -10.10 -13.98 -14.14
CA ALA A 197 -8.78 -14.47 -14.52
C ALA A 197 -8.17 -15.38 -13.45
N THR A 198 -8.34 -15.00 -12.17
CA THR A 198 -7.93 -15.84 -11.02
C THR A 198 -8.67 -17.17 -11.02
N TYR A 199 -9.99 -17.15 -11.25
CA TYR A 199 -10.82 -18.36 -11.26
C TYR A 199 -10.43 -19.32 -12.38
N ASP A 200 -10.21 -18.81 -13.58
CA ASP A 200 -9.74 -19.58 -14.72
C ASP A 200 -8.36 -20.22 -14.46
N ALA A 201 -7.42 -19.46 -13.89
CA ALA A 201 -6.12 -19.97 -13.46
C ALA A 201 -6.24 -21.12 -12.44
N LEU A 202 -7.11 -20.97 -11.44
CA LEU A 202 -7.38 -22.00 -10.43
C LEU A 202 -7.97 -23.27 -11.04
N ARG A 203 -8.83 -23.15 -12.05
CA ARG A 203 -9.41 -24.28 -12.78
C ARG A 203 -8.37 -25.04 -13.61
N ARG A 204 -7.41 -24.33 -14.22
CA ARG A 204 -6.36 -24.90 -15.07
C ARG A 204 -5.27 -25.65 -14.29
N PHE A 205 -5.09 -25.36 -12.99
CA PHE A 205 -4.12 -26.07 -12.16
C PHE A 205 -4.43 -27.58 -12.14
N PRO A 206 -3.45 -28.49 -12.10
CA PRO A 206 -3.76 -29.92 -12.15
C PRO A 206 -4.47 -30.45 -10.89
N ALA A 207 -5.04 -31.65 -11.00
CA ALA A 207 -5.73 -32.33 -9.91
C ALA A 207 -4.75 -32.70 -8.78
N ILE A 208 -5.10 -32.39 -7.53
CA ILE A 208 -4.23 -32.62 -6.38
C ILE A 208 -4.45 -34.04 -5.86
N GLY A 209 -3.40 -34.87 -5.90
CA GLY A 209 -3.48 -36.26 -5.45
C GLY A 209 -4.45 -37.12 -6.28
N GLY A 210 -4.61 -36.79 -7.57
CA GLY A 210 -5.53 -37.50 -8.48
C GLY A 210 -7.01 -37.25 -8.23
N ARG A 211 -7.37 -36.37 -7.28
CA ARG A 211 -8.76 -36.02 -6.97
C ARG A 211 -9.32 -35.07 -8.02
N GLU A 212 -10.35 -35.50 -8.71
CA GLU A 212 -11.12 -34.62 -9.59
C GLU A 212 -11.78 -33.49 -8.78
N ARG A 213 -11.74 -32.27 -9.32
CA ARG A 213 -12.37 -31.10 -8.71
C ARG A 213 -13.64 -30.76 -9.49
N VAL A 214 -14.73 -30.54 -8.77
CA VAL A 214 -15.98 -30.03 -9.36
C VAL A 214 -15.99 -28.53 -9.18
N ALA A 215 -15.74 -27.82 -10.27
CA ALA A 215 -15.78 -26.36 -10.30
C ALA A 215 -17.19 -25.86 -10.65
N ARG A 216 -17.65 -24.81 -9.99
CA ARG A 216 -18.89 -24.11 -10.38
C ARG A 216 -18.74 -23.45 -11.75
N SER A 217 -19.84 -23.22 -12.45
CA SER A 217 -19.80 -22.47 -13.70
C SER A 217 -19.50 -20.99 -13.41
N GLU A 218 -18.83 -20.33 -14.35
CA GLU A 218 -18.50 -18.91 -14.23
C GLU A 218 -19.76 -18.03 -14.08
N SER A 219 -20.83 -18.36 -14.83
CA SER A 219 -22.12 -17.67 -14.75
C SER A 219 -22.74 -17.68 -13.36
N GLU A 220 -22.50 -18.73 -12.57
CA GLU A 220 -22.97 -18.80 -11.19
C GLU A 220 -22.17 -17.90 -10.24
N LEU A 221 -20.93 -17.53 -10.60
CA LEU A 221 -20.06 -16.71 -9.76
C LEU A 221 -20.24 -15.22 -10.01
N LEU A 222 -20.60 -14.81 -11.22
CA LEU A 222 -20.71 -13.40 -11.62
C LEU A 222 -21.55 -12.55 -10.64
N PRO A 223 -22.75 -12.97 -10.20
CA PRO A 223 -23.52 -12.18 -9.24
C PRO A 223 -22.79 -12.03 -7.90
N GLU A 224 -22.13 -13.08 -7.42
CA GLU A 224 -21.42 -13.05 -6.14
C GLU A 224 -20.15 -12.18 -6.19
N ILE A 225 -19.42 -12.21 -7.31
CA ILE A 225 -18.27 -11.34 -7.55
C ILE A 225 -18.74 -9.88 -7.68
N SER A 226 -19.86 -9.65 -8.36
CA SER A 226 -20.47 -8.32 -8.46
C SER A 226 -20.84 -7.77 -7.08
N ASP A 227 -21.46 -8.59 -6.22
CA ASP A 227 -21.77 -8.23 -4.84
C ASP A 227 -20.51 -7.89 -4.04
N PHE A 228 -19.45 -8.70 -4.17
CA PHE A 228 -18.16 -8.43 -3.53
C PHE A 228 -17.57 -7.10 -3.98
N SER A 229 -17.57 -6.88 -5.30
CA SER A 229 -17.06 -5.65 -5.91
C SER A 229 -17.86 -4.43 -5.48
N SER A 230 -19.11 -4.59 -5.03
CA SER A 230 -19.98 -3.51 -4.56
C SER A 230 -19.87 -3.26 -3.04
N ALA A 231 -19.22 -4.15 -2.28
CA ALA A 231 -19.04 -3.98 -0.85
C ALA A 231 -17.94 -2.92 -0.56
N ARG A 232 -18.35 -1.74 -0.08
CA ARG A 232 -17.46 -0.56 0.10
C ARG A 232 -16.83 -0.42 1.49
N THR A 233 -17.17 -1.28 2.43
CA THR A 233 -16.66 -1.21 3.82
C THR A 233 -16.16 -2.56 4.28
N LYS A 234 -15.26 -2.57 5.26
CA LYS A 234 -14.80 -3.81 5.89
C LYS A 234 -16.00 -4.58 6.43
N GLY A 235 -16.95 -3.89 7.10
CA GLY A 235 -18.18 -4.48 7.61
C GLY A 235 -19.01 -5.19 6.54
N ALA A 236 -19.20 -4.57 5.37
CA ALA A 236 -19.92 -5.18 4.26
C ALA A 236 -19.17 -6.40 3.70
N LYS A 237 -17.84 -6.31 3.54
CA LYS A 237 -17.01 -7.45 3.10
C LYS A 237 -17.00 -8.59 4.14
N GLN A 238 -17.04 -8.28 5.44
CA GLN A 238 -17.18 -9.28 6.51
C GLN A 238 -18.42 -10.15 6.31
N LEU A 239 -19.56 -9.48 6.12
CA LEU A 239 -20.84 -10.13 5.94
C LEU A 239 -20.84 -10.97 4.66
N TRP A 240 -20.26 -10.43 3.59
CA TRP A 240 -20.10 -11.15 2.33
C TRP A 240 -19.30 -12.45 2.49
N PHE A 241 -18.15 -12.40 3.18
CA PHE A 241 -17.29 -13.57 3.42
C PHE A 241 -17.94 -14.59 4.34
N ARG A 242 -18.51 -14.15 5.47
CA ARG A 242 -19.17 -15.03 6.45
C ARG A 242 -20.37 -15.75 5.84
N ALA A 243 -21.17 -15.06 5.02
CA ALA A 243 -22.28 -15.67 4.29
C ALA A 243 -21.83 -16.78 3.31
N ARG A 244 -20.54 -16.81 2.95
CA ARG A 244 -19.93 -17.76 2.01
C ARG A 244 -18.97 -18.74 2.69
N GLY A 245 -19.11 -18.91 4.01
CA GLY A 245 -18.37 -19.92 4.78
C GLY A 245 -16.93 -19.53 5.15
N ILE A 246 -16.51 -18.29 4.90
CA ILE A 246 -15.21 -17.77 5.36
C ILE A 246 -15.44 -17.02 6.68
N SER A 247 -15.27 -17.72 7.79
CA SER A 247 -15.50 -17.19 9.15
C SER A 247 -14.38 -16.25 9.61
N GLU A 248 -13.13 -16.58 9.26
CA GLU A 248 -11.93 -15.82 9.57
C GLU A 248 -11.87 -14.58 8.68
N THR A 249 -12.07 -13.39 9.24
CA THR A 249 -12.12 -12.14 8.45
C THR A 249 -11.08 -11.11 8.90
N GLU A 250 -10.17 -11.50 9.80
CA GLU A 250 -9.19 -10.57 10.39
C GLU A 250 -8.16 -10.01 9.40
N PHE A 251 -8.04 -10.63 8.23
CA PHE A 251 -7.27 -10.10 7.11
C PHE A 251 -7.78 -8.72 6.64
N LEU A 252 -9.05 -8.39 6.88
CA LEU A 252 -9.64 -7.08 6.56
C LEU A 252 -9.21 -5.97 7.52
N LYS A 253 -8.63 -6.27 8.69
CA LYS A 253 -8.31 -5.25 9.71
C LYS A 253 -7.42 -4.14 9.15
N GLY A 254 -6.42 -4.51 8.35
CA GLY A 254 -5.42 -3.59 7.82
C GLY A 254 -5.67 -3.12 6.38
N ILE A 255 -6.84 -3.39 5.78
CA ILE A 255 -7.13 -2.89 4.44
C ILE A 255 -7.60 -1.43 4.46
N SER A 256 -7.44 -0.71 3.36
CA SER A 256 -7.56 0.74 3.22
C SER A 256 -8.96 1.22 2.78
N ILE A 257 -9.97 0.37 3.00
CA ILE A 257 -11.40 0.73 2.89
C ILE A 257 -12.02 1.06 4.27
N PRO A 258 -13.04 1.93 4.34
CA PRO A 258 -13.65 2.31 5.62
C PRO A 258 -14.17 1.13 6.43
N ASP A 259 -14.10 1.23 7.76
CA ASP A 259 -14.56 0.16 8.66
C ASP A 259 -16.07 -0.11 8.47
N GLY A 260 -16.90 0.93 8.41
CA GLY A 260 -18.36 0.79 8.40
C GLY A 260 -18.88 0.23 9.73
N ASN A 261 -19.77 -0.75 9.69
CA ASN A 261 -20.27 -1.44 10.90
C ASN A 261 -19.33 -2.56 11.38
N TRP A 262 -18.05 -2.48 11.04
CA TRP A 262 -17.07 -3.49 11.40
C TRP A 262 -16.84 -3.50 12.91
N SER A 263 -17.13 -4.63 13.56
CA SER A 263 -16.72 -4.90 14.94
C SER A 263 -15.67 -6.00 14.93
N THR A 264 -14.40 -5.64 15.13
CA THR A 264 -13.40 -6.64 15.48
C THR A 264 -13.48 -6.96 16.97
N GLU A 265 -13.76 -8.23 17.29
CA GLU A 265 -13.06 -8.86 18.41
C GLU A 265 -11.57 -8.89 18.07
N ARG A 266 -10.72 -8.54 19.04
CA ARG A 266 -9.28 -8.35 18.84
C ARG A 266 -8.59 -9.72 18.64
N GLY A 267 -8.69 -10.30 17.44
CA GLY A 267 -7.85 -11.40 17.01
C GLY A 267 -6.51 -10.87 16.49
N ASP A 268 -5.41 -11.55 16.82
CA ASP A 268 -4.14 -11.38 16.13
C ASP A 268 -4.32 -11.85 14.68
N SER A 269 -4.07 -10.95 13.73
CA SER A 269 -4.15 -11.26 12.29
C SER A 269 -3.26 -12.46 11.97
N GLN A 270 -3.66 -13.31 11.02
CA GLN A 270 -2.88 -14.45 10.49
C GLN A 270 -1.53 -14.09 9.84
N ARG A 271 -1.05 -12.87 10.02
CA ARG A 271 0.33 -12.48 9.76
C ARG A 271 1.19 -13.20 10.78
N ASN A 272 1.71 -14.37 10.41
CA ASN A 272 2.73 -15.11 11.16
C ASN A 272 4.07 -14.35 11.12
N LEU A 273 4.05 -13.07 11.48
CA LEU A 273 5.23 -12.24 11.62
C LEU A 273 5.75 -12.41 13.05
N PRO A 274 7.07 -12.46 13.23
CA PRO A 274 7.66 -12.61 14.55
C PRO A 274 7.31 -11.41 15.44
N SER A 275 7.11 -11.65 16.73
CA SER A 275 6.85 -10.56 17.68
C SER A 275 8.13 -9.76 17.96
N LEU A 276 7.99 -8.43 18.00
CA LEU A 276 9.01 -7.55 18.52
C LEU A 276 9.00 -7.61 20.05
N SER A 277 10.19 -7.57 20.66
CA SER A 277 10.35 -7.45 22.12
C SER A 277 10.59 -6.02 22.59
N ALA A 278 10.90 -5.10 21.67
CA ALA A 278 11.12 -3.68 21.93
C ALA A 278 11.00 -2.87 20.62
N ILE A 279 10.86 -1.54 20.73
CA ILE A 279 10.88 -0.62 19.57
C ILE A 279 12.27 -0.56 18.92
N LYS A 280 13.31 -0.77 19.73
CA LYS A 280 14.68 -0.38 19.42
C LYS A 280 15.16 -0.90 18.07
N SER A 281 15.66 0.00 17.22
CA SER A 281 16.53 -0.41 16.12
C SER A 281 17.85 -0.92 16.71
N ARG A 282 18.43 -2.00 16.19
CA ARG A 282 19.76 -2.50 16.60
C ARG A 282 20.73 -2.54 15.42
N GLN A 283 20.52 -1.65 14.45
CA GLN A 283 21.46 -1.44 13.35
C GLN A 283 22.79 -0.94 13.91
N TRP A 284 23.85 -1.67 13.62
CA TRP A 284 25.19 -1.47 14.20
C TRP A 284 25.92 -0.30 13.53
N GLU A 285 25.55 0.02 12.30
CA GLU A 285 26.11 1.11 11.50
C GLU A 285 25.55 2.50 11.86
N ILE A 286 24.52 2.55 12.71
CA ILE A 286 23.80 3.79 13.05
C ILE A 286 24.33 4.35 14.36
N PRO A 287 24.77 5.64 14.39
CA PRO A 287 25.22 6.30 15.61
C PRO A 287 24.22 6.19 16.77
N ASP A 288 24.75 5.97 17.97
CA ASP A 288 23.97 5.70 19.17
C ASP A 288 23.04 6.85 19.55
N ASP A 289 23.48 8.10 19.37
CA ASP A 289 22.71 9.31 19.64
C ASP A 289 21.51 9.46 18.68
N LEU A 290 21.72 9.20 17.39
CA LEU A 290 20.66 9.19 16.38
C LEU A 290 19.62 8.09 16.65
N ARG A 291 20.10 6.89 17.00
CA ARG A 291 19.22 5.78 17.37
C ARG A 291 18.39 6.11 18.60
N GLN A 292 19.02 6.63 19.66
CA GLN A 292 18.31 7.03 20.89
C GLN A 292 17.28 8.13 20.63
N PHE A 293 17.60 9.06 19.73
CA PHE A 293 16.66 10.09 19.28
C PHE A 293 15.40 9.47 18.67
N PHE A 294 15.53 8.56 17.68
CA PHE A 294 14.36 7.93 17.06
C PHE A 294 13.61 6.99 18.00
N ASP A 295 14.32 6.20 18.83
CA ASP A 295 13.71 5.37 19.88
C ASP A 295 12.77 6.22 20.75
N HIS A 296 13.26 7.36 21.24
CA HIS A 296 12.52 8.26 22.10
C HIS A 296 11.31 8.89 21.39
N VAL A 297 11.47 9.36 20.16
CA VAL A 297 10.39 9.99 19.38
C VAL A 297 9.29 8.99 19.07
N ILE A 298 9.63 7.79 18.59
CA ILE A 298 8.66 6.76 18.20
C ILE A 298 7.92 6.23 19.42
N GLU A 299 8.65 5.94 20.51
CA GLU A 299 8.04 5.50 21.76
C GLU A 299 7.01 6.53 22.26
N ARG A 300 7.42 7.79 22.39
CA ARG A 300 6.52 8.86 22.85
C ARG A 300 5.35 9.06 21.91
N TRP A 301 5.56 9.03 20.60
CA TRP A 301 4.48 9.24 19.64
C TRP A 301 3.40 8.16 19.74
N LEU A 302 3.79 6.89 19.83
CA LEU A 302 2.86 5.76 19.88
C LEU A 302 2.17 5.56 21.24
N THR A 303 2.75 6.11 22.32
CA THR A 303 2.17 6.03 23.67
C THR A 303 1.43 7.30 24.10
N ALA A 304 1.67 8.46 23.47
CA ALA A 304 1.19 9.74 23.97
C ALA A 304 -0.28 10.03 23.62
N GLU A 305 -0.99 10.60 24.60
CA GLU A 305 -2.28 11.26 24.36
C GLU A 305 -2.11 12.70 23.82
N ASP A 306 -0.95 13.34 24.05
CA ASP A 306 -0.62 14.68 23.58
C ASP A 306 0.46 14.64 22.47
N VAL A 307 0.01 14.40 21.24
CA VAL A 307 0.87 14.35 20.05
C VAL A 307 1.43 15.73 19.70
N ASP A 308 0.73 16.81 20.04
CA ASP A 308 1.21 18.18 19.78
C ASP A 308 2.49 18.46 20.57
N LYS A 309 2.55 18.04 21.84
CA LYS A 309 3.76 18.13 22.65
C LYS A 309 4.90 17.27 22.10
N VAL A 310 4.61 16.04 21.65
CA VAL A 310 5.64 15.17 21.06
C VAL A 310 6.24 15.82 19.81
N ALA A 311 5.39 16.34 18.91
CA ALA A 311 5.85 17.03 17.71
C ALA A 311 6.69 18.27 18.04
N ALA A 312 6.25 19.08 19.00
CA ALA A 312 6.97 20.28 19.42
C ALA A 312 8.34 19.97 20.03
N ASP A 313 8.42 18.98 20.93
CA ASP A 313 9.68 18.57 21.57
C ASP A 313 10.64 17.96 20.55
N ALA A 314 10.15 17.07 19.68
CA ALA A 314 10.95 16.43 18.64
C ALA A 314 11.48 17.43 17.62
N PHE A 315 10.71 18.47 17.27
CA PHE A 315 11.13 19.52 16.34
C PHE A 315 12.16 20.48 16.96
N LYS A 316 12.06 20.77 18.27
CA LYS A 316 13.07 21.58 18.96
C LYS A 316 14.42 20.84 19.05
N GLY A 317 14.38 19.53 19.29
CA GLY A 317 15.58 18.77 19.65
C GLY A 317 16.00 19.04 21.09
N ALA A 318 16.98 18.27 21.59
CA ALA A 318 17.35 18.25 23.02
C ALA A 318 17.78 19.62 23.57
N ASN A 319 18.52 20.39 22.77
CA ASN A 319 19.04 21.71 23.13
C ASN A 319 18.44 22.84 22.27
N GLY A 320 17.23 22.62 21.75
CA GLY A 320 16.52 23.60 20.91
C GLY A 320 16.12 24.87 21.65
N PRO A 321 15.75 25.93 20.90
CA PRO A 321 15.28 27.18 21.49
C PRO A 321 13.99 26.94 22.30
N ARG A 322 13.87 27.61 23.45
CA ARG A 322 12.67 27.51 24.29
C ARG A 322 11.41 27.98 23.55
N ASN A 323 11.56 29.05 22.76
CA ASN A 323 10.50 29.65 21.95
C ASN A 323 10.74 29.38 20.46
N LEU A 324 9.68 29.00 19.75
CA LEU A 324 9.71 28.76 18.31
C LEU A 324 9.40 30.06 17.55
N GLU A 325 10.06 30.25 16.41
CA GLU A 325 9.68 31.30 15.47
C GLU A 325 8.34 30.98 14.80
N ARG A 326 7.69 31.99 14.20
CA ARG A 326 6.37 31.82 13.58
C ARG A 326 6.37 30.76 12.45
N SER A 327 7.43 30.71 11.66
CA SER A 327 7.67 29.70 10.62
C SER A 327 7.75 28.29 11.21
N ASP A 328 8.45 28.14 12.34
CA ASP A 328 8.58 26.87 13.05
C ASP A 328 7.27 26.41 13.68
N VAL A 329 6.46 27.33 14.21
CA VAL A 329 5.13 27.00 14.74
C VAL A 329 4.24 26.38 13.66
N ALA A 330 4.29 26.89 12.42
CA ALA A 330 3.54 26.31 11.31
C ALA A 330 4.04 24.91 10.95
N ARG A 331 5.36 24.68 10.96
CA ARG A 331 5.97 23.37 10.69
C ARG A 331 5.67 22.35 11.79
N VAL A 332 5.71 22.75 13.05
CA VAL A 332 5.32 21.90 14.18
C VAL A 332 3.85 21.51 14.09
N ARG A 333 2.97 22.44 13.69
CA ARG A 333 1.55 22.15 13.49
C ARG A 333 1.33 21.14 12.36
N GLU A 334 2.06 21.28 11.25
CA GLU A 334 2.06 20.32 10.14
C GLU A 334 2.54 18.94 10.60
N LEU A 335 3.68 18.88 11.29
CA LEU A 335 4.26 17.65 11.82
C LEU A 335 3.30 16.94 12.78
N SER A 336 2.71 17.68 13.73
CA SER A 336 1.72 17.15 14.65
C SER A 336 0.51 16.58 13.91
N ALA A 337 -0.05 17.32 12.95
CA ALA A 337 -1.17 16.86 12.15
C ALA A 337 -0.86 15.55 11.42
N ARG A 338 0.33 15.42 10.82
CA ARG A 338 0.76 14.19 10.14
C ARG A 338 0.92 13.02 11.12
N LEU A 339 1.58 13.23 12.26
CA LEU A 339 1.74 12.22 13.31
C LEU A 339 0.37 11.73 13.83
N LYS A 340 -0.58 12.65 14.01
CA LYS A 340 -1.96 12.35 14.43
C LYS A 340 -2.71 11.46 13.44
N LEU A 341 -2.60 11.73 12.14
CA LEU A 341 -3.29 10.95 11.10
C LEU A 341 -2.89 9.48 11.15
N TRP A 342 -1.61 9.19 11.33
CA TRP A 342 -1.06 7.83 11.43
C TRP A 342 -1.39 7.11 12.75
N LEU A 343 -2.08 7.76 13.70
CA LEU A 343 -2.66 7.08 14.86
C LEU A 343 -4.12 6.66 14.63
N VAL A 344 -4.78 7.09 13.55
CA VAL A 344 -6.15 6.68 13.26
C VAL A 344 -6.17 5.25 12.72
N GLN A 345 -6.71 4.30 13.49
CA GLN A 345 -6.67 2.88 13.13
C GLN A 345 -7.54 2.53 11.93
N ASP A 346 -8.68 3.21 11.77
CA ASP A 346 -9.39 3.23 10.50
C ASP A 346 -8.60 4.14 9.56
N HIS A 347 -7.45 3.62 9.08
CA HIS A 347 -6.54 4.34 8.20
C HIS A 347 -7.26 4.79 6.95
N ALA A 348 -8.33 4.07 6.61
CA ALA A 348 -9.17 4.50 5.54
C ALA A 348 -9.72 5.91 5.83
N LEU A 349 -10.30 6.26 6.97
CA LEU A 349 -10.79 7.64 7.18
C LEU A 349 -9.78 8.78 6.93
N VAL A 350 -8.47 8.49 6.98
CA VAL A 350 -7.40 9.48 6.88
C VAL A 350 -6.49 9.37 5.67
N ALA A 351 -6.53 8.27 4.90
CA ALA A 351 -5.52 7.97 3.86
C ALA A 351 -5.22 9.16 2.92
N GLN A 352 -6.26 9.82 2.39
CA GLN A 352 -6.07 10.99 1.51
C GLN A 352 -5.28 12.13 2.18
N LEU A 353 -5.54 12.40 3.46
CA LEU A 353 -4.80 13.42 4.20
C LEU A 353 -3.42 12.90 4.61
N ALA A 354 -3.30 11.62 4.99
CA ALA A 354 -2.06 11.01 5.45
C ALA A 354 -0.98 11.04 4.36
N HIS A 355 -1.38 10.86 3.10
CA HIS A 355 -0.50 10.90 1.93
C HIS A 355 -0.49 12.24 1.19
N ALA A 356 -1.12 13.29 1.74
CA ALA A 356 -1.16 14.58 1.05
C ALA A 356 0.28 15.14 0.85
N PRO A 357 0.70 15.45 -0.38
CA PRO A 357 2.06 15.92 -0.66
C PRO A 357 2.28 17.38 -0.24
N ALA A 358 1.20 18.16 -0.17
CA ALA A 358 1.21 19.57 0.20
C ALA A 358 0.96 19.77 1.70
N PRO A 359 1.45 20.89 2.29
CA PRO A 359 1.07 21.28 3.64
C PRO A 359 -0.45 21.44 3.80
N PHE A 360 -0.96 21.15 5.00
CA PHE A 360 -2.39 21.25 5.24
C PHE A 360 -2.88 22.70 5.28
N SER A 361 -4.04 22.93 4.70
CA SER A 361 -4.80 24.16 4.90
C SER A 361 -5.33 24.27 6.34
N ARG A 362 -5.72 25.47 6.77
CA ARG A 362 -6.30 25.67 8.11
C ARG A 362 -7.54 24.82 8.35
N SER A 363 -8.38 24.64 7.33
CA SER A 363 -9.60 23.82 7.43
C SER A 363 -9.26 22.33 7.60
N GLN A 364 -8.24 21.84 6.88
CA GLN A 364 -7.74 20.47 7.02
C GLN A 364 -7.17 20.23 8.42
N HIS A 365 -6.35 21.13 8.96
CA HIS A 365 -5.91 21.02 10.36
C HIS A 365 -7.08 20.91 11.34
N SER A 366 -8.08 21.79 11.23
CA SER A 366 -9.26 21.73 12.10
C SER A 366 -10.09 20.46 11.90
N GLN A 367 -10.12 19.89 10.68
CA GLN A 367 -10.75 18.61 10.42
C GLN A 367 -10.03 17.47 11.13
N ILE A 368 -8.70 17.45 11.07
CA ILE A 368 -7.85 16.44 11.73
C ILE A 368 -8.06 16.49 13.25
N ASP A 369 -7.98 17.69 13.85
CA ASP A 369 -8.17 17.84 15.30
C ASP A 369 -9.56 17.38 15.73
N ARG A 370 -10.61 17.67 14.96
CA ARG A 370 -11.97 17.17 15.25
C ARG A 370 -12.09 15.66 15.10
N LEU A 371 -11.40 15.07 14.12
CA LEU A 371 -11.46 13.63 13.86
C LEU A 371 -10.98 12.82 15.07
N LEU A 372 -9.88 13.25 15.71
CA LEU A 372 -9.31 12.56 16.87
C LEU A 372 -10.21 12.57 18.11
N HIS A 373 -11.13 13.54 18.19
CA HIS A 373 -12.09 13.67 19.29
C HIS A 373 -13.47 13.10 18.92
N ARG A 374 -13.65 12.63 17.68
CA ARG A 374 -14.92 12.09 17.22
C ARG A 374 -15.17 10.73 17.87
N LYS A 375 -16.29 10.60 18.57
CA LYS A 375 -16.73 9.32 19.15
C LYS A 375 -16.83 8.25 18.06
N GLY A 376 -16.23 7.08 18.33
CA GLY A 376 -16.25 5.94 17.42
C GLY A 376 -15.10 5.88 16.40
N VAL A 377 -14.18 6.86 16.38
CA VAL A 377 -12.94 6.76 15.60
C VAL A 377 -11.88 6.06 16.46
N PRO A 378 -11.43 4.85 16.11
CA PRO A 378 -10.43 4.15 16.89
C PRO A 378 -9.05 4.82 16.71
N ILE A 379 -8.45 5.24 17.83
CA ILE A 379 -7.11 5.82 17.87
C ILE A 379 -6.15 4.80 18.48
N LEU A 380 -5.03 4.60 17.82
CA LEU A 380 -3.93 3.79 18.32
C LEU A 380 -3.36 4.44 19.58
N ARG A 381 -3.50 3.73 20.69
CA ARG A 381 -2.80 4.00 21.96
C ARG A 381 -2.30 2.67 22.47
N SER A 382 -1.00 2.51 22.56
CA SER A 382 -0.41 1.25 23.01
C SER A 382 0.44 1.46 24.24
N GLU A 383 0.16 0.70 25.30
CA GLU A 383 1.06 0.60 26.46
C GLU A 383 2.39 -0.05 26.08
N ARG A 384 2.38 -0.84 24.99
CA ARG A 384 3.53 -1.55 24.43
C ARG A 384 3.68 -1.15 22.98
N PRO A 385 4.30 0.00 22.70
CA PRO A 385 4.26 0.59 21.37
C PRO A 385 4.94 -0.29 20.28
N TRP A 386 5.85 -1.19 20.65
CA TRP A 386 6.37 -2.22 19.72
C TRP A 386 5.32 -3.22 19.22
N GLU A 387 4.23 -3.45 19.95
CA GLU A 387 3.14 -4.32 19.51
C GLU A 387 2.36 -3.69 18.34
N SER A 388 2.52 -2.39 18.12
CA SER A 388 1.87 -1.63 17.03
C SER A 388 2.72 -1.56 15.76
N LEU A 389 3.99 -1.96 15.84
CA LEU A 389 4.94 -1.95 14.73
C LEU A 389 4.98 -3.31 14.03
N THR A 390 5.09 -3.27 12.70
CA THR A 390 5.42 -4.45 11.90
C THR A 390 6.92 -4.71 12.05
N PRO A 391 7.37 -5.94 12.36
CA PRO A 391 8.80 -6.26 12.38
C PRO A 391 9.41 -6.08 11.00
N LEU A 392 10.61 -5.50 10.95
CA LEU A 392 11.36 -5.24 9.72
C LEU A 392 12.76 -5.85 9.79
N VAL A 393 13.39 -6.04 8.63
CA VAL A 393 14.80 -6.41 8.49
C VAL A 393 15.45 -5.39 7.58
N ALA A 394 16.49 -4.72 8.06
CA ALA A 394 17.26 -3.82 7.22
C ALA A 394 18.06 -4.64 6.20
N LYS A 395 17.91 -4.32 4.93
CA LYS A 395 18.82 -4.85 3.90
C LYS A 395 20.15 -4.13 3.95
N GLY A 396 21.23 -4.85 3.70
CA GLY A 396 22.59 -4.32 3.71
C GLY A 396 23.64 -5.43 3.73
N THR A 397 24.90 -5.02 3.84
CA THR A 397 26.06 -5.93 3.81
C THR A 397 26.28 -6.68 5.12
N SER A 398 25.48 -6.43 6.16
CA SER A 398 25.64 -7.05 7.47
C SER A 398 24.32 -7.65 7.97
N PRO A 399 24.40 -8.69 8.82
CA PRO A 399 23.20 -9.30 9.39
C PRO A 399 22.35 -8.27 10.14
N SER A 400 21.07 -8.19 9.79
CA SER A 400 20.09 -7.37 10.51
C SER A 400 19.23 -8.25 11.41
N PRO A 401 19.08 -7.90 12.71
CA PRO A 401 18.05 -8.51 13.54
C PRO A 401 16.65 -8.03 13.10
N LEU A 402 15.61 -8.50 13.78
CA LEU A 402 14.28 -7.90 13.68
C LEU A 402 14.29 -6.51 14.31
N LEU A 403 13.74 -5.53 13.58
CA LEU A 403 13.73 -4.11 13.94
C LEU A 403 12.29 -3.60 14.01
N GLY A 404 11.99 -2.67 14.92
CA GLY A 404 10.74 -1.92 14.88
C GLY A 404 10.72 -0.85 13.78
N TYR A 405 11.90 -0.37 13.39
CA TYR A 405 12.10 0.63 12.35
C TYR A 405 13.52 0.53 11.77
N ILE A 406 13.70 0.96 10.52
CA ILE A 406 14.99 1.01 9.81
C ILE A 406 15.46 2.46 9.74
N VAL A 407 16.70 2.75 10.14
CA VAL A 407 17.32 4.06 9.98
C VAL A 407 18.21 4.06 8.75
N ARG A 408 18.06 5.07 7.90
CA ARG A 408 18.96 5.39 6.79
C ARG A 408 19.50 6.80 6.95
N ARG A 409 20.81 6.95 6.79
CA ARG A 409 21.42 8.27 6.63
C ARG A 409 21.32 8.69 5.18
N THR A 410 21.04 9.95 4.92
CA THR A 410 20.95 10.49 3.58
C THR A 410 21.90 11.65 3.40
N ALA A 411 22.43 11.80 2.18
CA ALA A 411 23.34 12.89 1.80
C ALA A 411 22.61 13.95 0.95
N VAL A 412 21.30 14.09 1.11
CA VAL A 412 20.49 15.01 0.31
C VAL A 412 20.82 16.46 0.68
N ALA A 413 20.98 17.33 -0.33
CA ALA A 413 21.18 18.75 -0.15
C ALA A 413 20.02 19.38 0.63
N GLY A 414 20.33 20.22 1.63
CA GLY A 414 19.32 20.93 2.44
C GLY A 414 19.18 20.49 3.89
N GLY A 415 20.16 19.76 4.44
CA GLY A 415 20.25 19.48 5.88
C GLY A 415 19.50 18.24 6.35
N ILE A 416 18.84 17.48 5.46
CA ILE A 416 18.27 16.18 5.85
C ILE A 416 19.42 15.19 6.03
N GLU A 417 19.51 14.60 7.22
CA GLU A 417 20.64 13.73 7.56
C GLU A 417 20.23 12.29 7.84
N ALA A 418 18.99 12.05 8.27
CA ALA A 418 18.51 10.72 8.58
C ALA A 418 17.00 10.55 8.40
N VAL A 419 16.58 9.32 8.10
CA VAL A 419 15.17 8.92 8.04
C VAL A 419 14.99 7.61 8.80
N ALA A 420 14.02 7.55 9.71
CA ALA A 420 13.55 6.30 10.31
C ALA A 420 12.27 5.83 9.58
N LEU A 421 12.36 4.67 8.94
CA LEU A 421 11.29 4.00 8.22
C LEU A 421 10.62 2.96 9.12
N LEU A 422 9.30 3.02 9.24
CA LEU A 422 8.51 2.09 10.03
C LEU A 422 7.19 1.79 9.33
N ARG A 423 6.56 0.67 9.71
CA ARG A 423 5.26 0.24 9.19
C ARG A 423 4.35 -0.12 10.37
N LEU A 424 3.15 0.43 10.38
CA LEU A 424 2.19 0.21 11.48
C LEU A 424 1.32 -1.01 11.18
N LYS A 425 1.04 -1.86 12.17
CA LYS A 425 0.25 -3.08 11.95
C LYS A 425 -1.15 -2.80 11.41
N HIS A 426 -1.73 -1.65 11.77
CA HIS A 426 -3.07 -1.23 11.32
C HIS A 426 -3.08 -0.61 9.91
N ALA A 427 -1.91 -0.24 9.38
CA ALA A 427 -1.70 0.30 8.03
C ALA A 427 -0.50 -0.43 7.38
N PRO A 428 -0.66 -1.72 7.04
CA PRO A 428 0.42 -2.62 6.64
C PRO A 428 0.91 -2.44 5.20
N TYR A 429 0.18 -1.70 4.39
CA TYR A 429 0.55 -1.39 3.01
C TYR A 429 1.26 -0.05 2.91
N ASP A 430 1.54 0.58 4.05
CA ASP A 430 2.12 1.90 4.12
C ASP A 430 3.45 1.91 4.88
N THR A 431 4.44 2.58 4.30
CA THR A 431 5.66 2.96 5.00
C THR A 431 5.55 4.40 5.47
N VAL A 432 5.88 4.62 6.75
CA VAL A 432 6.03 5.93 7.36
C VAL A 432 7.52 6.24 7.54
N GLY A 433 7.97 7.39 7.04
CA GLY A 433 9.32 7.91 7.22
C GLY A 433 9.34 9.12 8.14
N LEU A 434 10.05 9.02 9.27
CA LEU A 434 10.34 10.13 10.17
C LEU A 434 11.68 10.77 9.77
N VAL A 435 11.64 12.01 9.30
CA VAL A 435 12.80 12.68 8.70
C VAL A 435 13.44 13.63 9.71
N ALA A 436 14.73 13.46 9.94
CA ALA A 436 15.50 14.19 10.92
C ALA A 436 16.74 14.87 10.33
N GLU A 437 17.17 15.92 11.01
CA GLU A 437 18.41 16.64 10.76
C GLU A 437 19.19 16.85 12.05
N HIS A 438 20.50 17.06 11.93
CA HIS A 438 21.37 17.35 13.06
C HIS A 438 21.78 18.82 13.04
N GLY A 439 21.35 19.57 14.06
CA GLY A 439 21.69 20.98 14.20
C GLY A 439 22.52 21.27 15.45
N ALA A 440 22.75 22.54 15.74
CA ALA A 440 23.41 22.98 16.97
C ALA A 440 22.68 22.50 18.25
N GLY A 441 21.38 22.22 18.15
CA GLY A 441 20.55 21.70 19.23
C GLY A 441 20.54 20.17 19.38
N GLY A 442 21.34 19.45 18.58
CA GLY A 442 21.28 18.00 18.41
C GLY A 442 20.30 17.59 17.31
N TRP A 443 19.87 16.32 17.35
CA TRP A 443 18.88 15.77 16.43
C TRP A 443 17.50 16.38 16.63
N ARG A 444 16.81 16.69 15.52
CA ARG A 444 15.42 17.13 15.51
C ARG A 444 14.62 16.55 14.36
N LEU A 445 13.32 16.33 14.59
CA LEU A 445 12.38 15.83 13.61
C LEU A 445 11.77 16.99 12.82
N ILE A 446 11.93 16.99 11.50
CA ILE A 446 11.52 18.12 10.65
C ILE A 446 10.28 17.84 9.82
N LYS A 447 10.02 16.58 9.47
CA LYS A 447 8.80 16.17 8.75
C LYS A 447 8.53 14.67 8.90
N LEU A 448 7.29 14.30 8.60
CA LEU A 448 6.87 12.93 8.36
C LEU A 448 6.52 12.80 6.88
N VAL A 449 6.97 11.72 6.26
CA VAL A 449 6.56 11.30 4.91
C VAL A 449 5.94 9.92 4.94
N SER A 450 5.19 9.58 3.91
CA SER A 450 4.60 8.26 3.77
C SER A 450 4.45 7.86 2.31
N VAL A 451 4.44 6.56 2.06
CA VAL A 451 4.24 5.94 0.75
C VAL A 451 3.43 4.66 0.91
N VAL A 452 2.70 4.30 -0.14
CA VAL A 452 2.06 2.99 -0.27
C VAL A 452 3.06 2.04 -0.92
N ASP A 453 3.27 0.87 -0.31
CA ASP A 453 4.31 -0.09 -0.69
C ASP A 453 3.89 -1.09 -1.79
N GLN A 454 2.64 -1.03 -2.22
CA GLN A 454 2.11 -1.77 -3.37
C GLN A 454 2.33 -1.00 -4.67
#